data_AF-A0A5R9GPR2-F1
#
_entry.id   AF-A0A5R9GPR2-F1
#
_cell.length_a   1.000
_cell.length_b   1.000
_cell.length_c   1.000
_cell.angle_alpha   90.00
_cell.angle_beta   90.00
_cell.angle_gamma   90.00
#
_symmetry.space_group_name_H-M   'P 1'
#
loop_
_entity.id
_entity.type
_entity.pdbx_description
1 polymer ?
#
loop_
_entity_poly.entity_id
_entity_poly.type
_entity_poly.pdbx_seq_one_letter_code
_entity_poly.pdbx_strand_id
1 'polypeptide(L)'
;MMSGSCLCGRVRYEVRGRTGEITHCHCPICRKAHAAAFSTLLPVDAAGFMLTDGAHWLGRYAPEAGQTRFFCSQCGSQLYVTYEQQEQILLCVGTLDTDPGIRPVCHVHTSRKAGWYTIRDDIPLFPGRRSLAVEAAAEAVGLERCYHQMQQMLLQASRQETVTSLLLLWAGAEKIVPLERDIKKNIRTSDRMECLPDSRFAILLPYTGANAARILGERIRNSAKIDAFDSSLKIGMATRLPEPVDMADIMSVIDTMFVEAERGMMQHVVAMP
;
A
#
# COMPACT_ATOMS: atom_id res chain seq x y z
N MET A 1 -4.45 5.09 20.80
CA MET A 1 -4.25 6.48 21.27
C MET A 1 -2.83 6.87 20.89
N MET A 2 -2.66 8.02 20.27
CA MET A 2 -1.34 8.54 19.89
C MET A 2 -1.10 9.85 20.62
N SER A 3 0.14 10.12 20.99
CA SER A 3 0.55 11.41 21.54
C SER A 3 1.73 11.96 20.74
N GLY A 4 1.86 13.28 20.76
CA GLY A 4 2.98 13.95 20.12
C GLY A 4 3.25 15.32 20.71
N SER A 5 4.40 15.84 20.33
CA SER A 5 4.90 17.12 20.79
C SER A 5 5.71 17.83 19.71
N CYS A 6 5.82 19.16 19.81
CA CYS A 6 6.78 19.89 18.98
C CYS A 6 8.23 19.57 19.40
N LEU A 7 9.21 19.95 18.59
CA LEU A 7 10.63 19.69 18.86
C LEU A 7 11.10 20.17 20.25
N CYS A 8 10.59 21.30 20.73
CA CYS A 8 10.94 21.82 22.06
C CYS A 8 10.04 21.30 23.20
N GLY A 9 9.07 20.44 22.91
CA GLY A 9 8.16 19.82 23.89
C GLY A 9 7.12 20.76 24.52
N ARG A 10 7.07 22.03 24.09
CA ARG A 10 6.16 23.05 24.65
C ARG A 10 4.73 22.92 24.19
N VAL A 11 4.50 22.47 22.95
CA VAL A 11 3.17 22.14 22.43
C VAL A 11 3.03 20.63 22.48
N ARG A 12 1.96 20.15 23.11
CA ARG A 12 1.66 18.73 23.26
C ARG A 12 0.23 18.45 22.86
N TYR A 13 -0.01 17.27 22.32
CA TYR A 13 -1.33 16.85 21.86
C TYR A 13 -1.55 15.35 22.02
N GLU A 14 -2.83 14.99 21.98
CA GLU A 14 -3.32 13.61 21.92
C GLU A 14 -4.26 13.43 20.71
N VAL A 15 -4.24 12.23 20.15
CA VAL A 15 -5.15 11.77 19.10
C VAL A 15 -5.88 10.51 19.57
N ARG A 16 -7.20 10.56 19.45
CA ARG A 16 -8.16 9.50 19.78
C ARG A 16 -9.09 9.26 18.60
N GLY A 17 -9.73 8.09 18.57
CA GLY A 17 -10.68 7.75 17.51
C GLY A 17 -10.03 7.23 16.24
N ARG A 18 -10.75 7.35 15.12
CA ARG A 18 -10.34 6.82 13.82
C ARG A 18 -9.35 7.78 13.15
N THR A 19 -8.42 7.20 12.40
CA THR A 19 -7.50 7.94 11.55
C THR A 19 -7.59 7.43 10.12
N GLY A 20 -7.27 8.29 9.17
CA GLY A 20 -7.04 7.89 7.79
C GLY A 20 -5.68 7.21 7.62
N GLU A 21 -5.22 7.20 6.38
CA GLU A 21 -3.96 6.58 6.00
C GLU A 21 -2.83 7.62 5.90
N ILE A 22 -1.62 7.22 6.29
CA ILE A 22 -0.45 8.10 6.17
C ILE A 22 -0.10 8.28 4.69
N THR A 23 0.12 9.52 4.28
CA THR A 23 0.51 9.87 2.91
C THR A 23 1.74 10.78 2.89
N HIS A 24 2.63 10.55 1.93
CA HIS A 24 3.72 11.46 1.61
C HIS A 24 3.31 12.48 0.54
N CYS A 25 3.16 13.74 0.94
CA CYS A 25 2.77 14.82 0.04
C CYS A 25 3.98 15.61 -0.47
N HIS A 26 4.16 15.61 -1.80
CA HIS A 26 5.28 16.23 -2.50
C HIS A 26 5.01 17.65 -3.01
N CYS A 27 3.82 18.21 -2.73
CA CYS A 27 3.46 19.52 -3.27
C CYS A 27 4.40 20.63 -2.74
N PRO A 28 4.64 21.71 -3.51
CA PRO A 28 5.59 22.76 -3.11
C PRO A 28 5.26 23.40 -1.77
N ILE A 29 3.98 23.49 -1.41
CA ILE A 29 3.53 24.04 -0.12
C ILE A 29 4.00 23.13 1.02
N CYS A 30 3.78 21.82 0.92
CA CYS A 30 4.21 20.86 1.94
C CYS A 30 5.74 20.81 2.06
N ARG A 31 6.46 20.81 0.93
CA ARG A 31 7.94 20.85 0.92
C ARG A 31 8.48 22.10 1.60
N LYS A 32 7.95 23.28 1.25
CA LYS A 32 8.36 24.56 1.84
C LYS A 32 8.02 24.64 3.33
N ALA A 33 6.81 24.23 3.72
CA ALA A 33 6.38 24.30 5.11
C ALA A 33 7.23 23.41 6.04
N HIS A 34 7.69 22.26 5.55
CA HIS A 34 8.51 21.33 6.33
C HIS A 34 10.01 21.46 6.08
N ALA A 35 10.44 22.34 5.17
CA ALA A 35 11.82 22.40 4.66
C ALA A 35 12.38 21.02 4.27
N ALA A 36 11.56 20.19 3.62
CA ALA A 36 11.86 18.78 3.33
C ALA A 36 11.48 18.36 1.91
N ALA A 37 11.90 17.15 1.50
CA ALA A 37 11.57 16.58 0.19
C ALA A 37 10.07 16.36 -0.01
N PHE A 38 9.35 16.09 1.07
CA PHE A 38 7.90 15.92 1.16
C PHE A 38 7.47 16.12 2.62
N SER A 39 6.16 16.19 2.87
CA SER A 39 5.59 16.11 4.22
C SER A 39 4.83 14.80 4.38
N THR A 40 4.97 14.16 5.54
CA THR A 40 4.22 12.95 5.91
C THR A 40 3.02 13.38 6.74
N LEU A 41 1.82 13.14 6.22
CA LEU A 41 0.57 13.63 6.79
C LEU A 41 -0.37 12.48 7.13
N LEU A 42 -1.06 12.60 8.25
CA LEU A 42 -2.08 11.67 8.71
C LEU A 42 -3.41 12.41 8.88
N PRO A 43 -4.46 12.09 8.11
CA PRO A 43 -5.80 12.60 8.38
C PRO A 43 -6.30 12.05 9.72
N VAL A 44 -6.77 12.94 10.58
CA VAL A 44 -7.42 12.58 11.85
C VAL A 44 -8.69 13.40 12.00
N ASP A 45 -9.73 12.81 12.59
CA ASP A 45 -10.97 13.53 12.85
C ASP A 45 -10.69 14.66 13.85
N ALA A 46 -11.20 15.86 13.57
CA ALA A 46 -10.95 17.03 14.41
C ALA A 46 -11.48 16.83 15.84
N ALA A 47 -12.60 16.12 15.98
CA ALA A 47 -13.16 15.73 17.28
C ALA A 47 -12.24 14.77 18.08
N GLY A 48 -11.34 14.06 17.39
CA GLY A 48 -10.37 13.14 17.99
C GLY A 48 -9.02 13.77 18.34
N PHE A 49 -8.76 15.02 17.93
CA PHE A 49 -7.51 15.72 18.19
C PHE A 49 -7.67 16.72 19.34
N MET A 50 -6.74 16.69 20.30
CA MET A 50 -6.76 17.58 21.45
C MET A 50 -5.36 18.08 21.78
N LEU A 51 -5.21 19.40 21.91
CA LEU A 51 -4.01 20.00 22.52
C LEU A 51 -4.08 19.77 24.02
N THR A 52 -3.07 19.11 24.58
CA THR A 52 -2.96 18.86 26.02
C THR A 52 -2.16 19.94 26.74
N ASP A 53 -1.26 20.63 26.02
CA ASP A 53 -0.50 21.76 26.56
C ASP A 53 0.01 22.68 25.43
N GLY A 54 0.35 23.93 25.79
CA GLY A 54 1.09 24.84 24.92
C GLY A 54 0.29 25.55 23.84
N ALA A 55 -1.03 25.66 23.98
CA ALA A 55 -1.88 26.35 22.99
C ALA A 55 -1.41 27.79 22.69
N HIS A 56 -0.85 28.49 23.68
CA HIS A 56 -0.29 29.85 23.50
C HIS A 56 1.02 29.88 22.68
N TRP A 57 1.70 28.75 22.51
CA TRP A 57 2.84 28.60 21.62
C TRP A 57 2.44 28.25 20.18
N LEU A 58 1.14 28.17 19.85
CA LEU A 58 0.70 27.93 18.48
C LEU A 58 0.74 29.22 17.66
N GLY A 59 1.64 29.24 16.69
CA GLY A 59 1.56 30.12 15.53
C GLY A 59 0.61 29.51 14.48
N ARG A 60 -0.01 30.38 13.67
CA ARG A 60 -0.82 29.96 12.53
C ARG A 60 -0.42 30.70 11.26
N TYR A 61 -0.48 30.01 10.13
CA TYR A 61 -0.30 30.57 8.80
C TYR A 61 -1.44 30.11 7.89
N ALA A 62 -2.27 31.06 7.47
CA ALA A 62 -3.45 30.83 6.65
C ALA A 62 -3.31 31.58 5.32
N PRO A 63 -2.83 30.94 4.23
CA PRO A 63 -2.94 31.52 2.90
C PRO A 63 -4.41 31.60 2.47
N GLU A 64 -4.74 32.49 1.52
CA GLU A 64 -6.10 32.76 1.02
C GLU A 64 -6.88 31.54 0.49
N ALA A 65 -6.22 30.39 0.31
CA ALA A 65 -6.80 29.16 -0.22
C ALA A 65 -7.49 28.24 0.84
N GLY A 66 -8.00 28.81 1.94
CA GLY A 66 -8.85 28.10 2.90
C GLY A 66 -8.17 26.98 3.71
N GLN A 67 -6.83 26.91 3.73
CA GLN A 67 -6.07 26.02 4.62
C GLN A 67 -5.36 26.82 5.71
N THR A 68 -5.35 26.34 6.94
CA THR A 68 -4.58 26.96 8.04
C THR A 68 -3.57 25.97 8.58
N ARG A 69 -2.30 26.35 8.62
CA ARG A 69 -1.21 25.57 9.20
C ARG A 69 -0.92 26.04 10.61
N PHE A 70 -0.76 25.10 11.53
CA PHE A 70 -0.44 25.36 12.92
C PHE A 70 0.96 24.81 13.23
N PHE A 71 1.78 25.64 13.85
CA PHE A 71 3.17 25.33 14.16
C PHE A 71 3.57 25.90 15.51
N CYS A 72 4.59 25.33 16.13
CA CYS A 72 5.13 25.90 17.37
C CYS A 72 5.91 27.19 17.07
N SER A 73 5.48 28.32 17.62
CA SER A 73 6.12 29.63 17.46
C SER A 73 7.53 29.68 18.07
N GLN A 74 7.88 28.75 18.96
CA GLN A 74 9.19 28.68 19.58
C GLN A 74 10.23 27.92 18.74
N CYS A 75 9.87 26.76 18.16
CA CYS A 75 10.82 25.88 17.47
C CYS A 75 10.52 25.67 15.99
N GLY A 76 9.39 26.17 15.48
CA GLY A 76 9.00 26.08 14.08
C GLY A 76 8.40 24.73 13.64
N SER A 77 8.34 23.71 14.51
CA SER A 77 7.72 22.42 14.17
C SER A 77 6.29 22.62 13.66
N GLN A 78 6.02 22.14 12.45
CA GLN A 78 4.68 22.05 11.89
C GLN A 78 3.92 20.92 12.58
N LEU A 79 2.75 21.19 13.13
CA LEU A 79 2.00 20.23 13.95
C LEU A 79 0.80 19.68 13.19
N TYR A 80 -0.05 20.54 12.65
CA TYR A 80 -1.23 20.11 11.89
C TYR A 80 -1.71 21.18 10.91
N VAL A 81 -2.56 20.76 9.99
CA VAL A 81 -3.23 21.62 9.00
C VAL A 81 -4.73 21.42 9.12
N THR A 82 -5.50 22.50 9.09
CA THR A 82 -6.95 22.46 8.95
C THR A 82 -7.36 23.00 7.59
N TYR A 83 -8.52 22.59 7.10
CA TYR A 83 -9.17 23.16 5.93
C TYR A 83 -10.53 23.71 6.35
N GLU A 84 -10.91 24.84 5.78
CA GLU A 84 -12.26 25.35 5.93
C GLU A 84 -13.27 24.29 5.47
N GLN A 85 -14.36 24.14 6.24
CA GLN A 85 -15.44 23.19 5.94
C GLN A 85 -15.05 21.71 5.93
N GLN A 86 -13.89 21.33 6.50
CA GLN A 86 -13.53 19.94 6.72
C GLN A 86 -13.52 19.60 8.21
N GLU A 87 -14.12 18.44 8.54
CA GLU A 87 -14.13 17.90 9.91
C GLU A 87 -12.87 17.11 10.26
N GLN A 88 -11.87 17.12 9.38
CA GLN A 88 -10.59 16.46 9.55
C GLN A 88 -9.46 17.48 9.59
N ILE A 89 -8.42 17.16 10.35
CA ILE A 89 -7.14 17.84 10.30
C ILE A 89 -6.10 16.91 9.69
N LEU A 90 -5.07 17.48 9.07
CA LEU A 90 -3.89 16.73 8.65
C LEU A 90 -2.79 16.90 9.68
N LEU A 91 -2.56 15.87 10.49
CA LEU A 91 -1.49 15.80 11.46
C LEU A 91 -0.14 15.61 10.76
N CYS A 92 0.88 16.34 11.18
CA CYS A 92 2.25 16.15 10.72
C CYS A 92 2.86 14.98 11.49
N VAL A 93 3.04 13.83 10.83
CA VAL A 93 3.43 12.57 11.49
C VAL A 93 4.79 12.67 12.21
N GLY A 94 5.68 13.54 11.72
CA GLY A 94 7.01 13.75 12.32
C GLY A 94 7.01 14.33 13.74
N THR A 95 5.87 14.78 14.27
CA THR A 95 5.74 15.29 15.64
C THR A 95 5.16 14.27 16.62
N LEU A 96 4.94 13.03 16.20
CA LEU A 96 4.51 11.95 17.11
C LEU A 96 5.66 11.51 18.02
N ASP A 97 5.37 11.36 19.31
CA ASP A 97 6.34 10.88 20.32
C ASP A 97 6.33 9.34 20.40
N THR A 98 5.39 8.68 19.73
CA THR A 98 5.16 7.23 19.76
C THR A 98 5.02 6.68 18.35
N ASP A 99 5.41 5.41 18.12
CA ASP A 99 5.14 4.74 16.85
C ASP A 99 3.62 4.58 16.67
N PRO A 100 3.01 5.17 15.63
CA PRO A 100 1.58 5.07 15.42
C PRO A 100 1.12 3.66 14.99
N GLY A 101 2.03 2.73 14.70
CA GLY A 101 1.73 1.36 14.26
C GLY A 101 1.19 1.25 12.82
N ILE A 102 0.94 2.39 12.18
CA ILE A 102 0.57 2.52 10.77
C ILE A 102 1.75 3.07 9.96
N ARG A 103 1.74 2.82 8.65
CA ARG A 103 2.82 3.22 7.73
C ARG A 103 2.27 4.02 6.54
N PRO A 104 3.10 4.83 5.87
CA PRO A 104 2.71 5.50 4.63
C PRO A 104 2.24 4.50 3.59
N VAL A 105 1.12 4.81 2.92
CA VAL A 105 0.53 3.92 1.90
C VAL A 105 0.69 4.45 0.48
N CYS A 106 1.04 5.73 0.31
CA CYS A 106 1.29 6.30 -1.01
C CYS A 106 2.06 7.62 -0.97
N HIS A 107 2.53 8.02 -2.15
CA HIS A 107 2.99 9.37 -2.45
C HIS A 107 1.97 10.12 -3.30
N VAL A 108 1.66 11.36 -2.95
CA VAL A 108 0.78 12.26 -3.73
C VAL A 108 1.52 13.50 -4.20
N HIS A 109 1.02 14.11 -5.28
CA HIS A 109 1.64 15.24 -5.96
C HIS A 109 3.06 14.96 -6.48
N THR A 110 3.35 13.73 -6.90
CA THR A 110 4.70 13.31 -7.36
C THR A 110 5.16 14.06 -8.61
N SER A 111 4.25 14.56 -9.45
CA SER A 111 4.56 15.45 -10.58
C SER A 111 5.25 16.76 -10.14
N ARG A 112 5.13 17.12 -8.86
CA ARG A 112 5.70 18.34 -8.27
C ARG A 112 6.78 18.04 -7.21
N LYS A 113 7.28 16.80 -7.18
CA LYS A 113 8.36 16.37 -6.27
C LYS A 113 9.61 17.22 -6.44
N ALA A 114 10.45 17.25 -5.41
CA ALA A 114 11.74 17.89 -5.52
C ALA A 114 12.59 17.19 -6.61
N GLY A 115 13.19 17.98 -7.51
CA GLY A 115 14.04 17.44 -8.59
C GLY A 115 15.25 16.66 -8.07
N TRP A 116 15.73 17.01 -6.87
CA TRP A 116 16.85 16.37 -6.19
C TRP A 116 16.47 15.13 -5.35
N TYR A 117 15.19 14.78 -5.27
CA TYR A 117 14.73 13.62 -4.48
C TYR A 117 14.23 12.49 -5.40
N THR A 118 14.74 11.28 -5.18
CA THR A 118 14.30 10.06 -5.87
C THR A 118 13.52 9.19 -4.89
N ILE A 119 12.28 8.87 -5.24
CA ILE A 119 11.43 7.94 -4.48
C ILE A 119 11.93 6.51 -4.76
N ARG A 120 12.15 5.71 -3.73
CA ARG A 120 12.78 4.38 -3.82
C ARG A 120 11.97 3.25 -3.17
N ASP A 121 10.89 3.58 -2.49
CA ASP A 121 9.95 2.59 -1.97
C ASP A 121 9.00 2.11 -3.07
N ASP A 122 8.22 1.09 -2.74
CA ASP A 122 7.28 0.40 -3.63
C ASP A 122 5.82 0.86 -3.44
N ILE A 123 5.57 1.89 -2.62
CA ILE A 123 4.21 2.37 -2.38
C ILE A 123 3.69 3.21 -3.56
N PRO A 124 2.39 3.15 -3.87
CA PRO A 124 1.78 3.85 -5.01
C PRO A 124 2.17 5.33 -5.16
N LEU A 125 2.40 5.74 -6.41
CA LEU A 125 2.79 7.11 -6.78
C LEU A 125 1.67 7.81 -7.55
N PHE A 126 1.15 8.88 -6.98
CA PHE A 126 0.08 9.68 -7.58
C PHE A 126 0.60 11.05 -8.03
N PRO A 127 0.55 11.38 -9.34
CA PRO A 127 0.98 12.68 -9.85
C PRO A 127 0.21 13.87 -9.26
N GLY A 128 -1.05 13.66 -8.86
CA GLY A 128 -1.96 14.67 -8.28
C GLY A 128 -2.43 14.31 -6.88
N ARG A 129 -3.63 14.78 -6.50
CA ARG A 129 -4.32 14.26 -5.30
C ARG A 129 -4.69 12.80 -5.53
N ARG A 130 -4.73 12.02 -4.46
CA ARG A 130 -5.34 10.68 -4.47
C ARG A 130 -6.85 10.84 -4.66
N SER A 131 -7.42 10.15 -5.64
CA SER A 131 -8.87 10.08 -5.88
C SER A 131 -9.25 8.65 -6.23
N LEU A 132 -10.52 8.28 -6.03
CA LEU A 132 -11.05 6.95 -6.35
C LEU A 132 -10.76 6.54 -7.81
N ALA A 133 -10.84 7.50 -8.75
CA ALA A 133 -10.51 7.25 -10.15
C ALA A 133 -9.02 6.96 -10.36
N VAL A 134 -8.14 7.59 -9.59
CA VAL A 134 -6.69 7.35 -9.67
C VAL A 134 -6.30 6.05 -8.95
N GLU A 135 -7.05 5.64 -7.92
CA GLU A 135 -6.89 4.33 -7.27
C GLU A 135 -7.24 3.19 -8.22
N ALA A 136 -8.39 3.27 -8.90
CA ALA A 136 -8.75 2.30 -9.94
C ALA A 136 -7.72 2.24 -11.08
N ALA A 137 -7.13 3.38 -11.47
CA ALA A 137 -6.06 3.42 -12.46
C ALA A 137 -4.75 2.79 -11.94
N ALA A 138 -4.40 3.00 -10.67
CA ALA A 138 -3.21 2.38 -10.06
C ALA A 138 -3.37 0.85 -9.92
N GLU A 139 -4.58 0.38 -9.62
CA GLU A 139 -4.91 -1.04 -9.66
C GLU A 139 -4.79 -1.62 -11.07
N ALA A 140 -5.24 -0.90 -12.11
CA ALA A 140 -5.05 -1.30 -13.50
C ALA A 140 -3.56 -1.38 -13.91
N VAL A 141 -2.72 -0.45 -13.43
CA VAL A 141 -1.26 -0.50 -13.62
C VAL A 141 -0.63 -1.74 -12.95
N GLY A 142 -1.18 -2.19 -11.81
CA GLY A 142 -0.75 -3.43 -11.16
C GLY A 142 -0.97 -4.66 -12.04
N LEU A 143 -2.11 -4.72 -12.73
CA LEU A 143 -2.40 -5.79 -13.68
C LEU A 143 -1.45 -5.76 -14.88
N GLU A 144 -1.24 -4.59 -15.50
CA GLU A 144 -0.29 -4.45 -16.62
C GLU A 144 1.13 -4.88 -16.23
N ARG A 145 1.59 -4.50 -15.02
CA ARG A 145 2.91 -4.89 -14.51
C ARG A 145 3.00 -6.40 -14.27
N CYS A 146 1.95 -7.01 -13.72
CA CYS A 146 1.87 -8.45 -13.54
C CYS A 146 2.00 -9.19 -14.88
N TYR A 147 1.26 -8.76 -15.90
CA TYR A 147 1.34 -9.33 -17.25
C TYR A 147 2.74 -9.20 -17.84
N HIS A 148 3.36 -8.02 -17.73
CA HIS A 148 4.71 -7.80 -18.21
C HIS A 148 5.75 -8.71 -17.50
N GLN A 149 5.65 -8.85 -16.18
CA GLN A 149 6.53 -9.74 -15.42
C GLN A 149 6.32 -11.21 -15.77
N MET A 150 5.07 -11.66 -15.88
CA MET A 150 4.75 -13.02 -16.29
C MET A 150 5.31 -13.34 -17.67
N GLN A 151 5.21 -12.40 -18.62
CA GLN A 151 5.79 -12.54 -19.94
C GLN A 151 7.30 -12.80 -19.87
N GLN A 152 8.05 -11.97 -19.13
CA GLN A 152 9.50 -12.15 -18.99
C GLN A 152 9.85 -13.49 -18.32
N MET A 153 9.12 -13.86 -17.26
CA MET A 153 9.37 -15.07 -16.51
C MET A 153 9.05 -16.33 -17.30
N LEU A 154 7.95 -16.36 -18.05
CA LEU A 154 7.56 -17.51 -18.86
C LEU A 154 8.52 -17.74 -20.03
N LEU A 155 8.98 -16.67 -20.70
CA LEU A 155 10.01 -16.80 -21.75
C LEU A 155 11.32 -17.35 -21.18
N GLN A 156 11.75 -16.83 -20.03
CA GLN A 156 12.96 -17.31 -19.37
C GLN A 156 12.81 -18.77 -18.93
N ALA A 157 11.67 -19.13 -18.36
CA ALA A 157 11.38 -20.47 -17.90
C ALA A 157 11.32 -21.47 -19.06
N SER A 158 10.72 -21.08 -20.19
CA SER A 158 10.68 -21.88 -21.43
C SER A 158 12.10 -22.15 -21.96
N ARG A 159 12.97 -21.13 -22.00
CA ARG A 159 14.38 -21.28 -22.42
C ARG A 159 15.20 -22.18 -21.49
N GLN A 160 14.85 -22.22 -20.21
CA GLN A 160 15.57 -22.98 -19.18
C GLN A 160 14.89 -24.31 -18.85
N GLU A 161 13.84 -24.68 -19.58
CA GLU A 161 13.06 -25.90 -19.37
C GLU A 161 12.58 -26.05 -17.92
N THR A 162 12.06 -24.96 -17.36
CA THR A 162 11.63 -24.90 -15.96
C THR A 162 10.14 -24.57 -15.80
N VAL A 163 9.58 -24.97 -14.66
CA VAL A 163 8.19 -24.72 -14.29
C VAL A 163 7.99 -23.30 -13.75
N THR A 164 6.83 -22.70 -14.02
CA THR A 164 6.43 -21.42 -13.44
C THR A 164 5.02 -21.55 -12.88
N SER A 165 4.83 -21.13 -11.62
CA SER A 165 3.50 -21.06 -11.01
C SER A 165 3.04 -19.62 -10.82
N LEU A 166 1.74 -19.41 -10.97
CA LEU A 166 1.01 -18.22 -10.52
C LEU A 166 0.19 -18.63 -9.31
N LEU A 167 0.35 -17.91 -8.20
CA LEU A 167 -0.53 -18.01 -7.03
C LEU A 167 -1.35 -16.73 -6.94
N LEU A 168 -2.66 -16.84 -7.08
CA LEU A 168 -3.60 -15.73 -6.99
C LEU A 168 -4.30 -15.79 -5.64
N LEU A 169 -4.28 -14.69 -4.92
CA LEU A 169 -4.92 -14.54 -3.62
C LEU A 169 -5.97 -13.43 -3.71
N TRP A 170 -7.08 -13.60 -3.03
CA TRP A 170 -8.07 -12.56 -2.79
C TRP A 170 -8.34 -12.45 -1.31
N ALA A 171 -8.33 -11.22 -0.79
CA ALA A 171 -8.59 -10.93 0.61
C ALA A 171 -9.78 -9.98 0.77
N GLY A 172 -10.55 -10.14 1.84
CA GLY A 172 -11.50 -9.10 2.28
C GLY A 172 -10.77 -7.77 2.56
N ALA A 173 -11.45 -6.64 2.34
CA ALA A 173 -10.85 -5.30 2.40
C ALA A 173 -10.13 -5.01 3.74
N GLU A 174 -10.69 -5.50 4.84
CA GLU A 174 -10.12 -5.38 6.19
C GLU A 174 -8.83 -6.20 6.43
N LYS A 175 -8.45 -7.12 5.52
CA LYS A 175 -7.30 -8.01 5.67
C LYS A 175 -6.13 -7.74 4.71
N ILE A 176 -6.26 -6.74 3.81
CA ILE A 176 -5.28 -6.44 2.75
C ILE A 176 -3.88 -6.13 3.32
N VAL A 177 -3.76 -5.15 4.21
CA VAL A 177 -2.46 -4.67 4.72
C VAL A 177 -1.72 -5.73 5.57
N PRO A 178 -2.39 -6.48 6.48
CA PRO A 178 -1.75 -7.61 7.17
C PRO A 178 -1.27 -8.70 6.20
N LEU A 179 -2.05 -9.00 5.17
CA LEU A 179 -1.74 -10.08 4.22
C LEU A 179 -0.52 -9.77 3.36
N GLU A 180 -0.41 -8.54 2.83
CA GLU A 180 0.75 -8.13 2.02
C GLU A 180 2.08 -8.38 2.76
N ARG A 181 2.12 -7.96 4.03
CA ARG A 181 3.29 -8.16 4.90
C ARG A 181 3.61 -9.64 5.08
N ASP A 182 2.60 -10.47 5.27
CA ASP A 182 2.80 -11.89 5.53
C ASP A 182 3.16 -12.66 4.25
N ILE A 183 2.71 -12.22 3.07
CA ILE A 183 3.22 -12.68 1.78
C ILE A 183 4.71 -12.36 1.65
N LYS A 184 5.11 -11.09 1.83
CA LYS A 184 6.50 -10.64 1.69
C LYS A 184 7.49 -11.41 2.58
N LYS A 185 7.05 -11.90 3.75
CA LYS A 185 7.88 -12.74 4.65
C LYS A 185 8.08 -14.18 4.17
N ASN A 186 7.17 -14.67 3.34
CA ASN A 186 7.13 -16.07 2.94
C ASN A 186 7.70 -16.30 1.53
N ILE A 187 7.63 -15.32 0.65
CA ILE A 187 8.15 -15.44 -0.72
C ILE A 187 9.69 -15.30 -0.77
N ARG A 188 10.32 -15.90 -1.78
CA ARG A 188 11.75 -15.82 -2.05
C ARG A 188 12.08 -14.50 -2.77
N THR A 189 13.36 -14.14 -2.80
CA THR A 189 13.83 -12.97 -3.56
C THR A 189 13.60 -13.07 -5.08
N SER A 190 13.53 -14.30 -5.60
CA SER A 190 13.21 -14.60 -7.00
C SER A 190 11.73 -14.42 -7.33
N ASP A 191 10.87 -14.50 -6.32
CA ASP A 191 9.43 -14.41 -6.49
C ASP A 191 9.05 -12.95 -6.70
N ARG A 192 7.93 -12.71 -7.38
CA ARG A 192 7.37 -11.38 -7.58
C ARG A 192 5.96 -11.34 -7.04
N MET A 193 5.60 -10.23 -6.44
CA MET A 193 4.25 -10.00 -5.93
C MET A 193 3.75 -8.69 -6.52
N GLU A 194 2.56 -8.74 -7.10
CA GLU A 194 1.85 -7.57 -7.59
C GLU A 194 0.49 -7.47 -6.91
N CYS A 195 0.14 -6.27 -6.48
CA CYS A 195 -1.20 -5.96 -6.00
C CYS A 195 -2.09 -5.70 -7.21
N LEU A 196 -3.22 -6.40 -7.26
CA LEU A 196 -4.20 -6.37 -8.33
C LEU A 196 -5.49 -5.68 -7.86
N PRO A 197 -6.37 -5.26 -8.80
CA PRO A 197 -7.68 -4.72 -8.44
C PRO A 197 -8.50 -5.69 -7.57
N ASP A 198 -9.47 -5.14 -6.83
CA ASP A 198 -10.43 -5.89 -6.02
C ASP A 198 -9.80 -6.70 -4.88
N SER A 199 -8.76 -6.15 -4.23
CA SER A 199 -8.08 -6.80 -3.09
C SER A 199 -7.42 -8.12 -3.44
N ARG A 200 -6.89 -8.22 -4.66
CA ARG A 200 -6.18 -9.40 -5.16
C ARG A 200 -4.67 -9.21 -5.11
N PHE A 201 -3.95 -10.32 -4.97
CA PHE A 201 -2.50 -10.38 -5.07
C PHE A 201 -2.11 -11.48 -6.04
N ALA A 202 -1.27 -11.16 -7.02
CA ALA A 202 -0.62 -12.15 -7.86
C ALA A 202 0.81 -12.37 -7.37
N ILE A 203 1.14 -13.62 -7.05
CA ILE A 203 2.50 -14.03 -6.70
C ILE A 203 3.02 -14.91 -7.82
N LEU A 204 4.07 -14.42 -8.49
CA LEU A 204 4.75 -15.11 -9.58
C LEU A 204 5.92 -15.90 -9.00
N LEU A 205 5.91 -17.21 -9.23
CA LEU A 205 6.83 -18.16 -8.64
C LEU A 205 7.64 -18.84 -9.75
N PRO A 206 8.81 -18.29 -10.12
CA PRO A 206 9.65 -18.93 -11.13
C PRO A 206 10.26 -20.21 -10.55
N TYR A 207 10.54 -21.19 -11.40
CA TYR A 207 11.19 -22.46 -11.02
C TYR A 207 10.42 -23.24 -9.95
N THR A 208 9.12 -22.99 -9.84
CA THR A 208 8.27 -23.53 -8.78
C THR A 208 7.15 -24.34 -9.40
N GLY A 209 7.01 -25.58 -8.94
CA GLY A 209 5.92 -26.47 -9.35
C GLY A 209 4.72 -26.42 -8.41
N ALA A 210 3.61 -27.03 -8.83
CA ALA A 210 2.32 -26.96 -8.14
C ALA A 210 2.37 -27.30 -6.64
N ASN A 211 3.12 -28.35 -6.25
CA ASN A 211 3.24 -28.74 -4.84
C ASN A 211 3.88 -27.65 -3.97
N ALA A 212 4.95 -27.02 -4.47
CA ALA A 212 5.64 -25.96 -3.74
C ALA A 212 4.80 -24.68 -3.68
N ALA A 213 4.10 -24.34 -4.77
CA ALA A 213 3.16 -23.22 -4.79
C ALA A 213 2.00 -23.43 -3.79
N ARG A 214 1.44 -24.65 -3.71
CA ARG A 214 0.41 -25.01 -2.74
C ARG A 214 0.89 -24.86 -1.30
N ILE A 215 2.10 -25.37 -0.99
CA ILE A 215 2.69 -25.26 0.35
C ILE A 215 2.89 -23.79 0.73
N LEU A 216 3.33 -22.95 -0.21
CA LEU A 216 3.44 -21.51 0.01
C LEU A 216 2.08 -20.88 0.34
N GLY A 217 1.04 -21.20 -0.42
CA GLY A 217 -0.32 -20.71 -0.17
C GLY A 217 -0.82 -21.06 1.23
N GLU A 218 -0.66 -22.32 1.66
CA GLU A 218 -1.02 -22.76 3.01
C GLU A 218 -0.20 -22.08 4.10
N ARG A 219 1.10 -21.87 3.85
CA ARG A 219 1.97 -21.15 4.79
C ARG A 219 1.55 -19.68 4.95
N ILE A 220 1.14 -19.02 3.86
CA ILE A 220 0.60 -17.65 3.89
C ILE A 220 -0.71 -17.62 4.70
N ARG A 221 -1.63 -18.55 4.42
CA ARG A 221 -2.91 -18.71 5.15
C ARG A 221 -2.68 -18.85 6.65
N ASN A 222 -1.80 -19.77 7.05
CA ASN A 222 -1.46 -20.02 8.45
C ASN A 222 -0.79 -18.81 9.12
N SER A 223 0.11 -18.12 8.41
CA SER A 223 0.78 -16.91 8.91
C SER A 223 -0.21 -15.78 9.18
N ALA A 224 -1.22 -15.65 8.32
CA ALA A 224 -2.30 -14.68 8.46
C ALA A 224 -3.32 -15.05 9.56
N LYS A 225 -3.16 -16.22 10.22
CA LYS A 225 -4.10 -16.77 11.22
C LYS A 225 -5.53 -16.87 10.70
N ILE A 226 -5.67 -17.25 9.43
CA ILE A 226 -6.96 -17.38 8.76
C ILE A 226 -7.35 -18.86 8.79
N ASP A 227 -8.47 -19.17 9.44
CA ASP A 227 -8.99 -20.54 9.51
C ASP A 227 -9.31 -21.08 8.11
N ALA A 228 -9.19 -22.38 7.91
CA ALA A 228 -9.45 -23.03 6.62
C ALA A 228 -10.89 -22.81 6.10
N PHE A 229 -11.83 -22.51 7.01
CA PHE A 229 -13.24 -22.24 6.71
C PHE A 229 -13.58 -20.75 6.56
N ASP A 230 -12.59 -19.86 6.74
CA ASP A 230 -12.78 -18.43 6.62
C ASP A 230 -12.74 -18.01 5.14
N SER A 231 -13.89 -17.57 4.63
CA SER A 231 -14.06 -17.15 3.22
C SER A 231 -13.37 -15.83 2.87
N SER A 232 -12.79 -15.14 3.86
CA SER A 232 -12.08 -13.87 3.69
C SER A 232 -10.69 -13.99 3.05
N LEU A 233 -10.18 -15.21 2.84
CA LEU A 233 -9.00 -15.46 2.00
C LEU A 233 -9.25 -16.62 1.03
N LYS A 234 -9.27 -16.30 -0.26
CA LYS A 234 -9.33 -17.29 -1.33
C LYS A 234 -7.96 -17.38 -2.00
N ILE A 235 -7.53 -18.61 -2.28
CA ILE A 235 -6.25 -18.88 -2.92
C ILE A 235 -6.52 -19.81 -4.10
N GLY A 236 -5.97 -19.48 -5.25
CA GLY A 236 -5.97 -20.35 -6.41
C GLY A 236 -4.61 -20.32 -7.09
N MET A 237 -4.33 -21.37 -7.85
CA MET A 237 -3.02 -21.54 -8.45
C MET A 237 -3.14 -22.06 -9.87
N ALA A 238 -2.19 -21.66 -10.70
CA ALA A 238 -1.94 -22.24 -12.00
C ALA A 238 -0.46 -22.56 -12.12
N THR A 239 -0.11 -23.67 -12.75
CA THR A 239 1.29 -24.06 -12.95
C THR A 239 1.51 -24.43 -14.38
N ARG A 240 2.44 -23.74 -15.02
CA ARG A 240 2.86 -24.03 -16.38
C ARG A 240 4.04 -24.99 -16.35
N LEU A 241 3.88 -26.12 -17.04
CA LEU A 241 4.95 -27.06 -17.33
C LEU A 241 5.92 -26.48 -18.39
N PRO A 242 7.20 -26.90 -18.39
CA PRO A 242 8.23 -26.39 -19.28
C PRO A 242 7.98 -26.84 -20.72
N GLU A 243 7.16 -26.07 -21.43
CA GLU A 243 6.92 -26.25 -22.85
C GLU A 243 7.45 -25.03 -23.62
N PRO A 244 7.83 -25.20 -24.89
CA PRO A 244 8.18 -24.09 -25.77
C PRO A 244 7.01 -23.09 -25.85
N VAL A 245 7.30 -21.82 -25.60
CA VAL A 245 6.33 -20.72 -25.73
C VAL A 245 6.92 -19.67 -26.66
N ASP A 246 6.22 -19.39 -27.75
CA ASP A 246 6.57 -18.28 -28.64
C ASP A 246 5.98 -16.96 -28.11
N MET A 247 6.60 -15.85 -28.49
CA MET A 247 6.15 -14.50 -28.18
C MET A 247 4.74 -14.20 -28.67
N ALA A 248 4.30 -14.84 -29.76
CA ALA A 248 2.95 -14.68 -30.29
C ALA A 248 1.88 -15.30 -29.38
N ASP A 249 2.21 -16.39 -28.68
CA ASP A 249 1.26 -17.17 -27.87
C ASP A 249 1.32 -16.85 -26.38
N ILE A 250 2.37 -16.13 -25.93
CA ILE A 250 2.63 -15.93 -24.51
C ILE A 250 1.50 -15.23 -23.77
N MET A 251 0.80 -14.31 -24.42
CA MET A 251 -0.35 -13.62 -23.82
C MET A 251 -1.49 -14.60 -23.55
N SER A 252 -1.77 -15.52 -24.50
CA SER A 252 -2.77 -16.57 -24.32
C SER A 252 -2.40 -17.54 -23.19
N VAL A 253 -1.11 -17.84 -23.03
CA VAL A 253 -0.61 -18.65 -21.91
C VAL A 253 -0.84 -17.94 -20.58
N ILE A 254 -0.53 -16.64 -20.49
CA ILE A 254 -0.77 -15.82 -19.29
C ILE A 254 -2.26 -15.80 -18.94
N ASP A 255 -3.13 -15.52 -19.92
CA ASP A 255 -4.58 -15.49 -19.74
C ASP A 255 -5.11 -16.85 -19.24
N THR A 256 -4.60 -17.95 -19.80
CA THR A 256 -4.97 -19.31 -19.37
C THR A 256 -4.57 -19.55 -17.91
N MET A 257 -3.36 -19.15 -17.52
CA MET A 257 -2.91 -19.27 -16.13
C MET A 257 -3.78 -18.44 -15.17
N PHE A 258 -4.21 -17.23 -15.56
CA PHE A 258 -5.14 -16.44 -14.76
C PHE A 258 -6.50 -17.15 -14.61
N VAL A 259 -7.08 -17.62 -15.72
CA VAL A 259 -8.37 -18.34 -15.71
C VAL A 259 -8.29 -19.59 -14.83
N GLU A 260 -7.21 -20.37 -14.90
CA GLU A 260 -7.00 -21.54 -14.07
C GLU A 260 -6.87 -21.19 -12.58
N ALA A 261 -6.07 -20.17 -12.26
CA ALA A 261 -5.91 -19.71 -10.89
C ALA A 261 -7.23 -19.16 -10.31
N GLU A 262 -7.99 -18.39 -11.09
CA GLU A 262 -9.32 -17.88 -10.70
C GLU A 262 -10.34 -19.01 -10.49
N ARG A 263 -10.35 -20.03 -11.36
CA ARG A 263 -11.17 -21.23 -11.14
C ARG A 263 -10.81 -21.92 -9.83
N GLY A 264 -9.53 -22.07 -9.54
CA GLY A 264 -9.05 -22.63 -8.26
C GLY A 264 -9.56 -21.84 -7.05
N MET A 265 -9.55 -20.51 -7.12
CA MET A 265 -10.12 -19.66 -6.07
C MET A 265 -11.63 -19.86 -5.88
N MET A 266 -12.37 -20.06 -6.98
CA MET A 266 -13.83 -20.23 -6.95
C MET A 266 -14.27 -21.63 -6.50
N GLN A 267 -13.48 -22.67 -6.79
CA GLN A 267 -13.82 -24.05 -6.40
C GLN A 267 -13.76 -24.30 -4.90
N HIS A 268 -13.07 -23.46 -4.13
CA HIS A 268 -13.11 -23.46 -2.66
C HIS A 268 -14.45 -22.96 -2.06
N VAL A 269 -15.46 -22.60 -2.88
CA VAL A 269 -16.79 -22.17 -2.44
C VAL A 269 -17.80 -23.34 -2.29
N VAL A 270 -17.47 -24.55 -2.75
CA VAL A 270 -18.44 -25.68 -2.71
C VAL A 270 -18.00 -26.77 -1.73
N ALA A 271 -18.31 -26.55 -0.46
CA ALA A 271 -18.67 -27.59 0.49
C ALA A 271 -19.42 -26.95 1.66
N MET A 272 -20.73 -26.73 1.50
CA MET A 272 -21.65 -26.71 2.64
C MET A 272 -22.34 -28.08 2.68
N PRO A 273 -22.62 -28.62 3.88
CA PRO A 273 -23.20 -29.96 4.06
C PRO A 273 -24.59 -30.11 3.46
#